data_AF-S4X9F3-F1
#
_entry.id   AF-S4X9F3-F1
#
_cell.length_a   1.000
_cell.length_b   1.000
_cell.length_c   1.000
_cell.angle_alpha   90.00
_cell.angle_beta   90.00
_cell.angle_gamma   90.00
#
_symmetry.space_group_name_H-M   'P 1'
#
loop_
_entity.id
_entity.type
_entity.pdbx_description
1 polymer ?
#
loop_
_entity_poly.entity_id
_entity_poly.type
_entity_poly.pdbx_seq_one_letter_code
_entity_poly.pdbx_strand_id
1 'polypeptide(L)'
;MNDRQRPVNPFRVPPTPGQVPGQVPGQVPRQAPGQQHPQFPVAQQYGPPTPQAYPQMVTAPARPGGSTATTVLLWIGVVFGVFAVLTSVTDLRYSVLYALGGILLSVAITLACAWPLLCRRKDRKAFAAWEKEEATNRELASYLTEEDALIARSLVATPPPTLTPRHWKRVGVGLIAVAVLGSLLLNAGDSEYREANPDTTESSPT
;
A
#
# COMPACT_ATOMS: atom_id res chain seq x y z
N MET A 1 58.80 -9.95 5.61
CA MET A 1 57.55 -9.16 5.64
C MET A 1 56.57 -9.88 6.54
N ASN A 2 56.01 -9.19 7.53
CA ASN A 2 55.29 -9.77 8.68
C ASN A 2 53.84 -10.15 8.35
N ASP A 3 53.43 -11.40 8.60
CA ASP A 3 52.07 -11.97 8.42
C ASP A 3 51.00 -11.44 9.41
N ARG A 4 51.18 -10.24 9.98
CA ARG A 4 50.36 -9.77 11.12
C ARG A 4 49.22 -8.80 10.79
N GLN A 5 48.82 -8.67 9.52
CA GLN A 5 47.74 -7.73 9.13
C GLN A 5 46.71 -8.34 8.18
N ARG A 6 46.21 -9.55 8.49
CA ARG A 6 44.92 -9.98 7.91
C ARG A 6 43.76 -9.49 8.79
N PRO A 7 42.74 -8.82 8.21
CA PRO A 7 41.51 -8.51 8.93
C PRO A 7 40.86 -9.78 9.46
N VAL A 8 40.53 -9.81 10.75
CA VAL A 8 39.83 -10.93 11.39
C VAL A 8 38.35 -10.86 10.97
N ASN A 9 37.84 -11.93 10.35
CA ASN A 9 36.44 -12.02 9.96
C ASN A 9 35.56 -12.17 11.23
N PRO A 10 34.65 -11.22 11.51
CA PRO A 10 33.80 -11.24 12.71
C PRO A 10 32.70 -12.32 12.68
N PHE A 11 32.49 -12.99 11.55
CA PHE A 11 31.48 -14.04 11.40
C PHE A 11 32.06 -15.46 11.50
N ARG A 12 33.33 -15.61 11.90
CA ARG A 12 33.93 -16.94 12.08
C ARG A 12 33.44 -17.55 13.38
N VAL A 13 32.44 -18.42 13.29
CA VAL A 13 31.98 -19.26 14.40
C VAL A 13 33.11 -20.24 14.78
N PRO A 14 33.53 -20.32 16.05
CA PRO A 14 34.50 -21.33 16.48
C PRO A 14 33.92 -22.74 16.28
N PRO A 15 34.69 -23.70 15.75
CA PRO A 15 34.24 -25.08 15.75
C PRO A 15 34.10 -25.59 17.19
N THR A 16 32.92 -26.09 17.54
CA THR A 16 32.67 -26.79 18.80
C THR A 16 33.61 -27.99 18.91
N PRO A 17 34.35 -28.17 20.01
CA PRO A 17 35.22 -29.33 20.17
C PRO A 17 34.38 -30.61 20.20
N GLY A 18 34.56 -31.50 19.21
CA GLY A 18 34.02 -32.86 19.26
C GLY A 18 33.32 -33.40 18.01
N GLN A 19 33.15 -32.65 16.91
CA GLN A 19 32.55 -33.20 15.70
C GLN A 19 33.58 -33.58 14.63
N VAL A 20 33.81 -34.88 14.51
CA VAL A 20 34.50 -35.52 13.39
C VAL A 20 33.50 -35.64 12.21
N PRO A 21 33.87 -35.36 10.96
CA PRO A 21 32.95 -35.53 9.84
C PRO A 21 32.70 -37.02 9.57
N GLY A 22 31.46 -37.50 9.77
CA GLY A 22 31.06 -38.82 9.27
C GLY A 22 30.19 -39.72 10.16
N GLN A 23 29.32 -39.22 11.05
CA GLN A 23 28.37 -40.10 11.74
C GLN A 23 26.92 -39.61 11.67
N VAL A 24 26.10 -40.38 10.96
CA VAL A 24 24.64 -40.44 11.10
C VAL A 24 24.34 -41.63 12.02
N PRO A 25 23.69 -41.44 13.17
CA PRO A 25 23.07 -42.56 13.87
C PRO A 25 21.55 -42.44 13.77
N GLY A 26 20.95 -43.30 12.95
CA GLY A 26 19.57 -43.67 13.13
C GLY A 26 19.44 -44.57 14.36
N GLN A 27 18.34 -44.45 15.10
CA GLN A 27 17.60 -45.59 15.63
C GLN A 27 16.20 -45.15 16.11
N VAL A 28 15.23 -45.96 15.71
CA VAL A 28 13.78 -45.89 15.91
C VAL A 28 13.42 -46.42 17.32
N PRO A 29 12.24 -46.11 17.88
CA PRO A 29 11.26 -47.22 17.99
C PRO A 29 9.77 -46.85 17.75
N ARG A 30 9.18 -47.61 16.83
CA ARG A 30 7.83 -48.24 16.77
C ARG A 30 6.71 -47.77 17.72
N GLN A 31 5.60 -47.27 17.14
CA GLN A 31 4.20 -47.58 17.53
C GLN A 31 3.29 -47.59 16.26
N ALA A 32 2.30 -48.49 16.23
CA ALA A 32 1.46 -48.91 15.09
C ALA A 32 0.10 -48.17 15.02
N PRO A 33 -0.93 -48.66 14.28
CA PRO A 33 -1.10 -48.69 12.83
C PRO A 33 -2.30 -47.81 12.40
N GLY A 34 -2.14 -46.98 11.37
CA GLY A 34 -3.24 -46.15 10.86
C GLY A 34 -2.90 -45.46 9.55
N GLN A 35 -3.22 -46.14 8.45
CA GLN A 35 -3.76 -45.57 7.21
C GLN A 35 -3.24 -44.20 6.71
N GLN A 36 -2.42 -44.25 5.65
CA GLN A 36 -2.60 -43.60 4.33
C GLN A 36 -1.24 -43.19 3.74
N HIS A 37 -0.81 -43.92 2.72
CA HIS A 37 0.30 -43.54 1.84
C HIS A 37 -0.12 -42.39 0.93
N PRO A 38 0.64 -41.28 0.83
CA PRO A 38 0.68 -40.49 -0.39
C PRO A 38 1.53 -41.26 -1.41
N GLN A 39 0.91 -41.65 -2.52
CA GLN A 39 1.60 -42.22 -3.68
C GLN A 39 2.66 -41.23 -4.19
N PHE A 40 3.89 -41.70 -4.38
CA PHE A 40 4.86 -41.02 -5.22
C PHE A 40 4.54 -41.31 -6.69
N PRO A 41 4.41 -40.30 -7.58
CA PRO A 41 4.39 -40.56 -9.00
C PRO A 41 5.80 -40.92 -9.48
N VAL A 42 5.91 -42.13 -10.01
CA VAL A 42 7.05 -42.67 -10.73
C VAL A 42 7.33 -41.81 -11.97
N ALA A 43 8.59 -41.48 -12.19
CA ALA A 43 9.07 -40.79 -13.39
C ALA A 43 9.01 -41.70 -14.62
N GLN A 44 8.60 -41.13 -15.78
CA GLN A 44 9.23 -41.24 -17.11
C GLN A 44 8.18 -41.18 -18.23
N GLN A 45 8.12 -40.05 -18.92
CA GLN A 45 7.73 -40.05 -20.32
C GLN A 45 8.65 -39.08 -21.08
N TYR A 46 9.68 -39.65 -21.71
CA TYR A 46 10.47 -38.99 -22.75
C TYR A 46 9.54 -38.64 -23.91
N GLY A 47 9.10 -37.39 -23.96
CA GLY A 47 8.57 -36.77 -25.18
C GLY A 47 9.69 -36.05 -25.93
N PRO A 48 9.58 -35.87 -27.26
CA PRO A 48 10.54 -35.07 -28.02
C PRO A 48 10.60 -33.64 -27.46
N PRO A 49 11.75 -32.95 -27.56
CA PRO A 49 11.91 -31.61 -27.00
C PRO A 49 10.92 -30.66 -27.67
N THR A 50 9.89 -30.26 -26.94
CA THR A 50 9.07 -29.10 -27.27
C THR A 50 10.01 -27.90 -27.36
N PRO A 51 9.93 -27.08 -28.43
CA PRO A 51 10.62 -25.80 -28.46
C PRO A 51 10.24 -25.05 -27.19
N GLN A 52 11.25 -24.67 -26.39
CA GLN A 52 11.05 -23.89 -25.19
C GLN A 52 10.15 -22.71 -25.54
N ALA A 53 8.92 -22.73 -25.03
CA ALA A 53 8.10 -21.55 -24.97
C ALA A 53 8.94 -20.51 -24.25
N TYR A 54 9.30 -19.46 -25.00
CA TYR A 54 9.95 -18.26 -24.48
C TYR A 54 9.38 -17.95 -23.08
N PRO A 55 10.22 -17.72 -22.05
CA PRO A 55 9.70 -17.33 -20.75
C PRO A 55 8.75 -16.18 -20.98
N GLN A 56 7.50 -16.35 -20.51
CA GLN A 56 6.41 -15.42 -20.71
C GLN A 56 6.96 -14.00 -20.57
N MET A 57 6.76 -13.19 -21.62
CA MET A 57 6.95 -11.76 -21.54
C MET A 57 6.20 -11.31 -20.29
N VAL A 58 6.96 -10.98 -19.24
CA VAL A 58 6.44 -10.42 -18.00
C VAL A 58 5.64 -9.22 -18.45
N THR A 59 4.32 -9.34 -18.45
CA THR A 59 3.40 -8.27 -18.79
C THR A 59 3.84 -7.10 -17.95
N ALA A 60 4.34 -6.04 -18.60
CA ALA A 60 4.92 -4.90 -17.90
C ALA A 60 3.97 -4.49 -16.78
N PRO A 61 4.44 -4.34 -15.53
CA PRO A 61 3.57 -4.09 -14.40
C PRO A 61 2.69 -2.88 -14.72
N ALA A 62 1.37 -3.07 -14.62
CA ALA A 62 0.42 -2.02 -14.92
C ALA A 62 0.73 -0.80 -14.03
N ARG A 63 1.33 0.24 -14.63
CA ARG A 63 1.63 1.48 -13.92
C ARG A 63 0.33 1.98 -13.29
N PRO A 64 0.34 2.49 -12.05
CA PRO A 64 -0.83 3.10 -11.42
C PRO A 64 -1.20 4.41 -12.13
N GLY A 65 -1.82 4.28 -13.30
CA GLY A 65 -2.30 5.38 -14.15
C GLY A 65 -3.74 5.73 -13.78
N GLY A 66 -3.92 6.58 -12.77
CA GLY A 66 -5.19 7.28 -12.63
C GLY A 66 -5.30 8.38 -13.67
N SER A 67 -6.48 8.59 -14.27
CA SER A 67 -6.69 9.68 -15.22
C SER A 67 -6.37 11.04 -14.57
N THR A 68 -5.74 11.93 -15.34
CA THR A 68 -5.45 13.31 -14.92
C THR A 68 -6.74 14.04 -14.59
N ALA A 69 -7.79 13.87 -15.40
CA ALA A 69 -9.12 14.43 -15.17
C ALA A 69 -9.72 14.04 -13.80
N THR A 70 -9.71 12.75 -13.44
CA THR A 70 -10.20 12.32 -12.12
C THR A 70 -9.35 12.90 -10.98
N THR A 71 -8.04 13.05 -11.19
CA THR A 71 -7.16 13.68 -10.20
C THR A 71 -7.51 15.15 -9.99
N VAL A 72 -7.79 15.88 -11.07
CA VAL A 72 -8.23 17.29 -11.00
C VAL A 72 -9.57 17.42 -10.28
N LEU A 73 -10.56 16.59 -10.62
CA LEU A 73 -11.87 16.59 -9.96
C LEU A 73 -11.76 16.36 -8.45
N LEU A 74 -10.89 15.44 -8.02
CA LEU A 74 -10.65 15.19 -6.59
C LEU A 74 -10.04 16.41 -5.89
N TRP A 75 -9.12 17.13 -6.54
CA TRP A 75 -8.56 18.37 -5.99
C TRP A 75 -9.60 19.48 -5.90
N ILE A 76 -10.47 19.62 -6.91
CA ILE A 76 -11.59 20.58 -6.86
C ILE A 76 -12.48 20.27 -5.66
N GLY A 77 -12.82 19.00 -5.43
CA GLY A 77 -13.60 18.58 -4.26
C GLY A 77 -12.93 18.91 -2.93
N VAL A 78 -11.60 18.73 -2.84
CA VAL A 78 -10.83 19.13 -1.64
C VAL A 78 -10.87 20.64 -1.41
N VAL A 79 -10.64 21.44 -2.46
CA VAL A 79 -10.68 22.91 -2.35
C VAL A 79 -12.08 23.39 -1.96
N PHE A 80 -13.12 22.82 -2.56
CA PHE A 80 -14.51 23.12 -2.23
C PHE A 80 -14.83 22.78 -0.77
N GLY A 81 -14.39 21.61 -0.28
CA GLY A 81 -14.57 21.22 1.11
C GLY A 81 -13.85 22.14 2.10
N VAL A 82 -12.61 22.56 1.79
CA VAL A 82 -11.88 23.54 2.63
C VAL A 82 -12.60 24.90 2.64
N PHE A 83 -13.07 25.36 1.47
CA PHE A 83 -13.85 26.59 1.38
C PHE A 83 -15.13 26.52 2.21
N ALA A 84 -15.86 25.40 2.15
CA ALA A 84 -17.05 25.17 2.95
C ALA A 84 -16.78 25.15 4.47
N VAL A 85 -15.62 24.66 4.92
CA VAL A 85 -15.20 24.81 6.32
C VAL A 85 -15.05 26.29 6.69
N LEU A 86 -14.39 27.09 5.84
CA LEU A 86 -14.18 28.50 6.12
C LEU A 86 -15.51 29.27 6.21
N THR A 87 -16.48 28.96 5.37
CA THR A 87 -17.82 29.55 5.46
C THR A 87 -18.55 29.10 6.74
N SER A 88 -18.50 27.81 7.10
CA SER A 88 -19.14 27.35 8.34
C SER A 88 -18.50 27.93 9.60
N VAL A 89 -17.21 28.27 9.58
CA VAL A 89 -16.55 28.97 10.70
C VAL A 89 -17.11 30.37 10.89
N THR A 90 -17.52 31.07 9.82
CA THR A 90 -18.15 32.39 9.96
C THR A 90 -19.53 32.31 10.62
N ASP A 91 -20.20 31.16 10.50
CA ASP A 91 -21.54 30.93 11.05
C ASP A 91 -21.54 30.65 12.56
N LEU A 92 -20.36 30.44 13.17
CA LEU A 92 -20.22 30.21 14.62
C LEU A 92 -20.80 31.35 15.46
N ARG A 93 -20.89 32.56 14.88
CA ARG A 93 -21.47 33.74 15.54
C ARG A 93 -22.99 33.69 15.63
N TYR A 94 -23.64 32.94 14.74
CA TYR A 94 -25.10 32.89 14.61
C TYR A 94 -25.67 31.62 15.22
N SER A 95 -25.06 30.46 14.98
CA SER A 95 -25.41 29.22 15.69
C SER A 95 -24.22 28.27 15.72
N VAL A 96 -23.83 27.87 16.94
CA VAL A 96 -22.70 26.95 17.16
C VAL A 96 -23.00 25.57 16.58
N LEU A 97 -24.24 25.08 16.75
CA LEU A 97 -24.65 23.76 16.26
C LEU A 97 -24.66 23.72 14.73
N TYR A 98 -25.18 24.77 14.08
CA TYR A 98 -25.20 24.88 12.63
C TYR A 98 -23.78 24.89 12.06
N ALA A 99 -22.92 25.74 12.61
CA ALA A 99 -21.52 25.85 12.21
C ALA A 99 -20.75 24.53 12.38
N LEU A 100 -20.90 23.86 13.53
CA LEU A 100 -20.26 22.57 13.77
C LEU A 100 -20.74 21.49 12.80
N GLY A 101 -22.05 21.46 12.50
CA GLY A 101 -22.61 20.55 11.52
C GLY A 101 -22.04 20.78 10.12
N GLY A 102 -21.92 22.05 9.71
CA GLY A 102 -21.31 22.45 8.43
C GLY A 102 -19.83 22.10 8.34
N ILE A 103 -19.06 22.30 9.41
CA ILE A 103 -17.64 21.92 9.49
C ILE A 103 -17.49 20.39 9.36
N LEU A 104 -18.28 19.61 10.12
CA LEU A 104 -18.24 18.15 10.08
C LEU A 104 -18.55 17.60 8.68
N LEU A 105 -19.59 18.14 8.04
CA LEU A 105 -19.98 17.74 6.69
C LEU A 105 -18.90 18.08 5.67
N SER A 106 -18.32 19.28 5.76
CA SER A 106 -17.25 19.76 4.88
C SER A 106 -15.97 18.94 5.04
N VAL A 107 -15.61 18.58 6.28
CA VAL A 107 -14.48 17.67 6.57
C VAL A 107 -14.73 16.28 5.98
N ALA A 108 -15.94 15.74 6.10
CA ALA A 108 -16.28 14.44 5.51
C ALA A 108 -16.10 14.45 3.98
N ILE A 109 -16.61 15.48 3.29
CA ILE A 109 -16.44 15.63 1.84
C ILE A 109 -14.95 15.75 1.48
N THR A 110 -14.21 16.60 2.20
CA THR A 110 -12.78 16.81 1.97
C THR A 110 -11.99 15.50 2.10
N LEU A 111 -12.26 14.73 3.15
CA LEU A 111 -11.58 13.45 3.40
C LEU A 111 -11.96 12.40 2.35
N ALA A 112 -13.23 12.36 1.91
CA ALA A 112 -13.68 11.47 0.84
C ALA A 112 -12.90 11.72 -0.47
N CYS A 113 -12.62 12.99 -0.80
CA CYS A 113 -11.86 13.38 -1.98
C CYS A 113 -10.34 13.25 -1.79
N ALA A 114 -9.81 13.54 -0.59
CA ALA A 114 -8.37 13.49 -0.30
C ALA A 114 -7.85 12.06 -0.19
N TRP A 115 -8.66 11.12 0.32
CA TRP A 115 -8.24 9.74 0.54
C TRP A 115 -7.74 9.02 -0.74
N PRO A 116 -8.47 9.04 -1.88
CA PRO A 116 -7.94 8.50 -3.14
C PRO A 116 -6.61 9.13 -3.58
N LEU A 117 -6.43 10.45 -3.36
CA LEU A 117 -5.22 11.16 -3.74
C LEU A 117 -4.02 10.68 -2.93
N LEU A 118 -4.21 10.47 -1.62
CA LEU A 118 -3.17 9.94 -0.74
C LEU A 118 -2.79 8.50 -1.12
N CYS A 119 -3.76 7.63 -1.41
CA CYS A 119 -3.50 6.29 -1.91
C CYS A 119 -2.70 6.31 -3.23
N ARG A 120 -3.13 7.12 -4.20
CA ARG A 120 -2.41 7.29 -5.48
C ARG A 120 -0.98 7.79 -5.28
N ARG A 121 -0.77 8.72 -4.36
CA ARG A 121 0.57 9.24 -4.04
C ARG A 121 1.47 8.16 -3.44
N LYS A 122 0.94 7.33 -2.53
CA LYS A 122 1.66 6.20 -1.94
C LYS A 122 2.01 5.16 -3.00
N ASP A 123 1.04 4.78 -3.84
CA ASP A 123 1.25 3.82 -4.94
C ASP A 123 2.36 4.33 -5.88
N ARG A 124 2.30 5.61 -6.31
CA ARG A 124 3.34 6.21 -7.17
C ARG A 124 4.73 6.23 -6.54
N LYS A 125 4.82 6.52 -5.24
CA LYS A 125 6.11 6.51 -4.52
C LYS A 125 6.70 5.11 -4.44
N ALA A 126 5.88 4.10 -4.16
CA ALA A 126 6.33 2.70 -4.11
C ALA A 126 6.82 2.23 -5.48
N PHE A 127 6.08 2.54 -6.54
CA PHE A 127 6.53 2.23 -7.91
C PHE A 127 7.79 2.98 -8.31
N ALA A 128 7.93 4.27 -7.98
CA ALA A 128 9.13 5.03 -8.30
C ALA A 128 10.37 4.54 -7.55
N ALA A 129 10.21 4.08 -6.30
CA ALA A 129 11.29 3.48 -5.54
C ALA A 129 11.74 2.16 -6.17
N TRP A 130 10.79 1.29 -6.51
CA TRP A 130 11.06 0.03 -7.21
C TRP A 130 11.72 0.24 -8.58
N GLU A 131 11.24 1.18 -9.40
CA GLU A 131 11.85 1.50 -10.70
C GLU A 131 13.31 1.96 -10.53
N LYS A 132 13.61 2.73 -9.48
CA LYS A 132 14.97 3.18 -9.18
C LYS A 132 15.86 2.00 -8.75
N GLU A 133 15.36 1.10 -7.91
CA GLU A 133 16.07 -0.11 -7.49
C GLU A 133 16.35 -1.03 -8.67
N GLU A 134 15.37 -1.24 -9.56
CA GLU A 134 15.55 -2.07 -10.75
C GLU A 134 16.57 -1.45 -11.72
N ALA A 135 16.51 -0.14 -11.94
CA ALA A 135 17.48 0.56 -12.77
C ALA A 135 18.91 0.43 -12.20
N THR A 136 19.06 0.59 -10.88
CA THR A 136 20.35 0.45 -10.19
C THR A 136 20.86 -0.99 -10.25
N ASN A 137 19.99 -1.98 -10.07
CA ASN A 137 20.36 -3.39 -10.16
C ASN A 137 20.79 -3.77 -11.60
N ARG A 138 20.13 -3.24 -12.63
CA ARG A 138 20.54 -3.44 -14.03
C ARG A 138 21.90 -2.81 -14.32
N GLU A 139 22.15 -1.62 -13.78
CA GLU A 139 23.44 -0.95 -13.92
C GLU A 139 24.55 -1.74 -13.21
N LEU A 140 24.34 -2.14 -11.95
CA LEU A 140 25.28 -2.96 -11.19
C LEU A 140 25.55 -4.31 -11.85
N ALA A 141 24.52 -4.97 -12.38
CA ALA A 141 24.67 -6.23 -13.09
C ALA A 141 25.55 -6.11 -14.34
N SER A 142 25.61 -4.92 -14.98
CA SER A 142 26.48 -4.69 -16.14
C SER A 142 27.97 -4.61 -15.79
N TYR A 143 28.31 -4.32 -14.52
CA TYR A 143 29.69 -4.26 -14.04
C TYR A 143 30.22 -5.58 -13.49
N LEU A 144 29.36 -6.59 -13.28
CA LEU A 144 29.75 -7.87 -12.72
C LEU A 144 30.29 -8.80 -13.80
N THR A 145 31.42 -9.44 -13.52
CA THR A 145 32.07 -10.41 -14.42
C THR A 145 31.57 -11.84 -14.14
N GLU A 146 31.98 -12.82 -14.95
CA GLU A 146 31.57 -14.23 -14.77
C GLU A 146 32.01 -14.82 -13.42
N GLU A 147 33.11 -14.31 -12.84
CA GLU A 147 33.58 -14.69 -11.51
C GLU A 147 32.57 -14.32 -10.41
N ASP A 148 31.77 -13.28 -10.65
CA ASP A 148 30.74 -12.77 -9.76
C ASP A 148 29.34 -13.29 -10.13
N ALA A 149 29.22 -14.35 -10.94
CA ALA A 149 27.94 -14.89 -11.39
C ALA A 149 26.99 -15.27 -10.24
N LEU A 150 27.52 -15.62 -9.07
CA LEU A 150 26.73 -15.85 -7.85
C LEU A 150 26.10 -14.56 -7.29
N ILE A 151 26.79 -13.43 -7.41
CA ILE A 151 26.29 -12.10 -7.00
C ILE A 151 25.34 -11.54 -8.06
N ALA A 152 25.61 -11.77 -9.34
CA ALA A 152 24.69 -11.43 -10.41
C ALA A 152 23.34 -12.15 -10.26
N ARG A 153 23.36 -13.41 -9.77
CA ARG A 153 22.14 -14.17 -9.44
C ARG A 153 21.40 -13.67 -8.20
N SER A 154 22.03 -12.91 -7.30
CA SER A 154 21.33 -12.32 -6.16
C SER A 154 20.67 -10.98 -6.49
N LEU A 155 21.07 -10.34 -7.61
CA LEU A 155 20.47 -9.12 -8.16
C LEU A 155 19.19 -9.39 -9.00
N VAL A 156 18.57 -10.57 -8.85
CA VAL A 156 17.36 -10.95 -9.59
C VAL A 156 16.26 -9.89 -9.43
N ALA A 157 15.59 -9.60 -10.55
CA ALA A 157 14.51 -8.63 -10.63
C ALA A 157 13.48 -8.85 -9.52
N THR A 158 13.37 -7.86 -8.64
CA THR A 158 12.38 -7.88 -7.54
C THR A 158 10.99 -7.75 -8.14
N PRO A 159 10.00 -8.54 -7.68
CA PRO A 159 8.64 -8.43 -8.22
C PRO A 159 8.09 -7.01 -8.01
N PRO A 160 7.25 -6.53 -8.95
CA PRO A 160 6.69 -5.19 -8.87
C PRO A 160 5.83 -5.01 -7.61
N PRO A 161 5.80 -3.81 -7.01
CA PRO A 161 5.03 -3.55 -5.80
C PRO A 161 3.53 -3.73 -6.07
N THR A 162 2.83 -4.39 -5.14
CA THR A 162 1.39 -4.53 -5.19
C THR A 162 0.71 -3.22 -4.80
N LEU A 163 -0.46 -2.95 -5.39
CA LEU A 163 -1.26 -1.77 -5.05
C LEU A 163 -1.65 -1.83 -3.57
N THR A 164 -1.57 -0.69 -2.88
CA THR A 164 -1.92 -0.64 -1.45
C THR A 164 -3.36 -1.07 -1.23
N PRO A 165 -3.65 -1.96 -0.25
CA PRO A 165 -5.02 -2.39 0.03
C PRO A 165 -5.82 -1.17 0.49
N ARG A 166 -6.75 -0.74 -0.36
CA ARG A 166 -7.57 0.44 -0.10
C ARG A 166 -8.70 0.01 0.83
N HIS A 167 -8.58 0.27 2.14
CA HIS A 167 -9.56 -0.06 3.18
C HIS A 167 -10.87 0.76 3.08
N TRP A 168 -11.42 0.89 1.86
CA TRP A 168 -12.59 1.70 1.51
C TRP A 168 -13.82 1.41 2.36
N LYS A 169 -14.03 0.16 2.77
CA LYS A 169 -15.15 -0.20 3.65
C LYS A 169 -15.07 0.53 4.99
N ARG A 170 -13.90 0.54 5.63
CA ARG A 170 -13.71 1.18 6.94
C ARG A 170 -13.76 2.70 6.83
N VAL A 171 -13.09 3.26 5.83
CA VAL A 171 -13.07 4.71 5.58
C VAL A 171 -14.45 5.21 5.21
N GLY A 172 -15.16 4.49 4.33
CA GLY A 172 -16.52 4.83 3.91
C GLY A 172 -17.51 4.85 5.07
N VAL A 173 -17.48 3.85 5.95
CA VAL A 173 -18.33 3.83 7.16
C VAL A 173 -18.04 5.03 8.05
N GLY A 174 -16.76 5.34 8.31
CA GLY A 174 -16.37 6.51 9.10
C GLY A 174 -16.86 7.82 8.48
N LEU A 175 -16.69 7.99 7.17
CA LEU A 175 -17.14 9.18 6.45
C LEU A 175 -18.66 9.35 6.49
N ILE A 176 -19.41 8.26 6.30
CA ILE A 176 -20.87 8.28 6.37
C ILE A 176 -21.33 8.65 7.79
N ALA A 177 -20.72 8.06 8.82
CA ALA A 177 -21.06 8.39 10.20
C ALA A 177 -20.83 9.88 10.51
N VAL A 178 -19.70 10.44 10.07
CA VAL A 178 -19.40 11.87 10.23
C VAL A 178 -20.38 12.74 9.44
N ALA A 179 -20.71 12.36 8.20
CA ALA A 179 -21.67 13.10 7.39
C ALA A 179 -23.08 13.10 8.00
N VAL A 180 -23.55 11.94 8.49
CA VAL A 180 -24.85 11.83 9.18
C VAL A 180 -24.86 12.70 10.44
N LEU A 181 -23.80 12.63 11.25
CA LEU A 181 -23.68 13.47 12.44
C LEU A 181 -23.69 14.95 12.09
N GLY A 182 -22.91 15.37 11.09
CA GLY A 182 -22.90 16.76 10.61
C GLY A 182 -24.28 17.24 10.16
N SER A 183 -25.01 16.41 9.39
CA SER A 183 -26.38 16.71 8.96
C SER A 183 -27.36 16.83 10.12
N LEU A 184 -27.25 16.00 11.16
CA LEU A 184 -28.09 16.10 12.34
C LEU A 184 -27.82 17.40 13.13
N LEU A 185 -26.56 17.80 13.26
CA LEU A 185 -26.20 19.07 13.90
C LEU A 185 -26.71 20.28 13.11
N LEU A 186 -26.59 20.25 11.78
CA LEU A 186 -27.14 21.30 10.91
C LEU A 186 -28.64 21.50 11.14
N ASN A 187 -29.41 20.41 11.13
CA ASN A 187 -30.86 20.47 11.38
C ASN A 187 -31.18 20.97 12.80
N ALA A 188 -30.38 20.59 13.80
CA ALA A 188 -30.59 21.02 15.18
C ALA A 188 -30.27 22.51 15.41
N GLY A 189 -29.32 23.08 14.67
CA GLY A 189 -28.95 24.51 14.73
C GLY A 189 -29.70 25.41 13.75
N ASP A 190 -30.52 24.85 12.85
CA ASP A 190 -31.15 25.60 11.76
C ASP A 190 -32.08 26.71 12.26
N SER A 191 -32.87 26.44 13.31
CA SER A 191 -33.79 27.43 13.86
C SER A 191 -33.08 28.66 14.44
N GLU A 192 -32.00 28.46 15.19
CA GLU A 192 -31.20 29.53 15.79
C GLU A 192 -30.47 30.33 14.71
N TYR A 193 -29.94 29.65 13.70
CA TYR A 193 -29.30 30.29 12.56
C TYR A 193 -30.27 31.19 11.78
N ARG A 194 -31.50 30.72 11.52
CA ARG A 194 -32.53 31.49 10.78
C ARG A 194 -33.08 32.67 11.58
N GLU A 195 -33.16 32.55 12.90
CA GLU A 195 -33.53 33.67 13.77
C GLU A 195 -32.48 34.79 13.74
N ALA A 196 -31.19 34.41 13.76
CA ALA A 196 -30.08 35.35 13.69
C ALA A 196 -29.85 35.92 12.27
N ASN A 197 -30.34 35.24 11.24
CA ASN A 197 -30.16 35.62 9.84
C ASN A 197 -31.50 35.48 9.08
N PRO A 198 -32.49 36.37 9.34
CA PRO A 198 -33.80 36.28 8.71
C PRO A 198 -33.66 36.46 7.19
N ASP A 199 -34.24 35.51 6.43
CA ASP A 199 -34.21 35.51 4.98
C ASP A 199 -34.75 36.86 4.45
N THR A 200 -33.91 37.63 3.75
CA THR A 200 -34.24 38.97 3.21
C THR A 200 -35.33 38.97 2.12
N THR A 201 -35.93 37.82 1.84
CA THR A 201 -36.87 37.57 0.75
C THR A 201 -38.35 37.80 1.06
N GLU A 202 -38.73 38.17 2.29
CA GLU A 202 -40.16 38.38 2.64
C GLU A 202 -40.74 39.78 2.32
N SER A 203 -40.07 40.61 1.53
CA SER A 203 -40.63 41.92 1.10
C SER A 203 -40.82 42.02 -0.41
N SER A 204 -41.80 41.29 -0.94
CA SER A 204 -42.46 41.68 -2.19
C SER A 204 -43.91 42.04 -1.88
N PRO A 205 -44.22 43.31 -1.57
CA PRO A 205 -45.59 43.77 -1.46
C PRO A 205 -46.21 43.84 -2.86
N THR A 206 -47.24 43.04 -3.09
CA THR A 206 -48.22 43.20 -4.18
C THR A 206 -48.98 44.50 -4.07
#